data_AF-A0A4R3TYN2-F1
#
_entry.id   AF-A0A4R3TYN2-F1
#
_cell.length_a   1.000
_cell.length_b   1.000
_cell.length_c   1.000
_cell.angle_alpha   90.00
_cell.angle_beta   90.00
_cell.angle_gamma   90.00
#
_symmetry.space_group_name_H-M   'P 1'
#
loop_
_entity.id
_entity.type
_entity.pdbx_description
1 polymer ?
#
loop_
_entity_poly.entity_id
_entity_poly.type
_entity_poly.pdbx_seq_one_letter_code
_entity_poly.pdbx_strand_id
1 'polypeptide(L)'
;MERLDSWKLGLERLRSADAPDWAEAGRLVAEIARMSSDVTLRQAAEQALPVLRQAVDNDDHSVTLAAQRRLGVVLEVVHDLSAPRFGRRNAMPKQMSREDRAREVLGLPLAVQLTCEDINQAYRRAAKGMHPDRGGSAQGFIDLAAARDLLIHPGAHKDA
;
A
#
# COMPACT_ATOMS: atom_id res chain seq x y z
N MET A 1 14.64 -7.51 9.82
CA MET A 1 14.15 -6.42 10.71
C MET A 1 15.29 -5.76 11.45
N GLU A 2 16.23 -6.50 12.04
CA GLU A 2 17.36 -5.94 12.83
C GLU A 2 18.13 -4.79 12.17
N ARG A 3 18.39 -4.84 10.86
CA ARG A 3 19.12 -3.77 10.15
C ARG A 3 18.31 -2.47 10.01
N LEU A 4 16.99 -2.59 9.86
CA LEU A 4 16.12 -1.40 9.76
C LEU A 4 16.08 -0.66 11.09
N ASP A 5 15.98 -1.40 12.19
CA ASP A 5 16.01 -0.85 13.55
C ASP A 5 17.36 -0.22 13.89
N SER A 6 18.48 -0.85 13.46
CA SER A 6 19.81 -0.26 13.64
C SER A 6 20.00 1.04 12.85
N TRP A 7 19.51 1.10 11.60
CA TRP A 7 19.56 2.32 10.80
C TRP A 7 18.69 3.43 11.39
N LYS A 8 17.50 3.09 11.86
CA LYS A 8 16.60 4.01 12.56
C LYS A 8 17.28 4.65 13.76
N LEU A 9 17.84 3.84 14.65
CA LEU A 9 18.52 4.33 15.85
C LEU A 9 19.71 5.23 15.50
N GLY A 10 20.50 4.86 14.48
CA GLY A 10 21.62 5.66 13.99
C GLY A 10 21.18 7.04 13.49
N LEU A 11 20.11 7.08 12.68
CA LEU A 11 19.55 8.32 12.14
C LEU A 11 18.93 9.21 13.23
N GLU A 12 18.21 8.63 14.19
CA GLU A 12 17.63 9.35 15.34
C GLU A 12 18.72 10.00 16.19
N ARG A 13 19.82 9.28 16.45
CA ARG A 13 20.97 9.81 17.19
C ARG A 13 21.61 11.00 16.46
N LEU A 14 21.86 10.87 15.16
CA LEU A 14 22.46 11.93 14.35
C LEU A 14 21.59 13.19 14.27
N ARG A 15 20.26 13.01 14.25
CA ARG A 15 19.30 14.12 14.23
C ARG A 15 19.16 14.81 15.59
N SER A 16 19.37 14.09 16.69
CA SER A 16 19.24 14.62 18.06
C SER A 16 20.52 15.25 18.60
N ALA A 17 21.64 15.12 17.88
CA ALA A 17 22.91 15.72 18.25
C ALA A 17 22.92 17.23 18.03
N ASP A 18 23.43 18.00 19.00
CA ASP A 18 23.58 19.46 18.90
C ASP A 18 24.53 19.88 17.77
N ALA A 19 25.52 19.05 17.46
CA ALA A 19 26.41 19.16 16.31
C ALA A 19 26.43 17.82 15.55
N PRO A 20 25.65 17.69 14.45
CA PRO A 20 25.56 16.44 13.70
C PRO A 20 26.89 16.11 13.01
N ASP A 21 27.40 14.88 13.18
CA ASP A 21 28.51 14.35 12.38
C ASP A 21 28.00 14.03 10.97
N TRP A 22 28.17 14.97 10.04
CA TRP A 22 27.74 14.83 8.66
C TRP A 22 28.48 13.72 7.91
N ALA A 23 29.71 13.39 8.31
CA ALA A 23 30.48 12.32 7.70
C ALA A 23 29.91 10.95 8.11
N GLU A 24 29.54 10.81 9.38
CA GLU A 24 28.82 9.64 9.88
C GLU A 24 27.44 9.51 9.24
N ALA A 25 26.67 10.61 9.15
CA ALA A 25 25.39 10.64 8.47
C ALA A 25 25.50 10.20 7.00
N GLY A 26 26.52 10.71 6.29
CA GLY A 26 26.80 10.31 4.90
C GLY A 26 27.12 8.83 4.76
N ARG A 27 27.92 8.25 5.67
CA ARG A 27 28.24 6.81 5.66
C ARG A 27 27.00 5.95 5.90
N LEU A 28 26.19 6.30 6.90
CA LEU A 28 24.97 5.57 7.24
C LEU A 28 23.96 5.62 6.08
N VAL A 29 23.75 6.79 5.49
CA VAL A 29 22.84 6.96 4.34
C VAL A 29 23.37 6.24 3.09
N ALA A 30 24.69 6.20 2.86
CA ALA A 30 25.27 5.44 1.76
C ALA A 30 25.07 3.93 1.92
N GLU A 31 25.15 3.43 3.17
CA GLU A 31 24.85 2.04 3.48
C GLU A 31 23.38 1.71 3.18
N ILE A 32 22.44 2.55 3.60
CA ILE A 32 21.01 2.41 3.30
C ILE A 32 20.77 2.37 1.80
N ALA A 33 21.33 3.31 1.04
CA ALA A 33 21.20 3.35 -0.43
C ALA A 33 21.71 2.05 -1.08
N ARG A 34 22.79 1.48 -0.57
CA ARG A 34 23.39 0.25 -1.12
C ARG A 34 22.64 -1.02 -0.72
N MET A 35 22.12 -1.08 0.50
CA MET A 35 21.67 -2.33 1.13
C MET A 35 20.15 -2.43 1.33
N SER A 36 19.41 -1.33 1.18
CA SER A 36 17.94 -1.35 1.28
C SER A 36 17.33 -2.10 0.11
N SER A 37 16.46 -3.06 0.41
CA SER A 37 15.60 -3.71 -0.59
C SER A 37 14.36 -2.88 -0.93
N ASP A 38 14.00 -1.90 -0.09
CA ASP A 38 12.88 -1.00 -0.35
C ASP A 38 13.32 0.13 -1.28
N VAL A 39 12.59 0.30 -2.39
CA VAL A 39 12.91 1.27 -3.45
C VAL A 39 12.77 2.70 -2.96
N THR A 40 11.74 2.99 -2.17
CA THR A 40 11.47 4.34 -1.64
C THR A 40 12.59 4.76 -0.69
N LEU A 41 12.96 3.88 0.24
CA LEU A 41 14.06 4.14 1.17
C LEU A 41 15.39 4.30 0.45
N ARG A 42 15.66 3.45 -0.55
CA ARG A 42 16.89 3.54 -1.35
C ARG A 42 16.97 4.87 -2.11
N GLN A 43 15.90 5.29 -2.77
CA GLN A 43 15.86 6.56 -3.50
C GLN A 43 15.98 7.77 -2.58
N ALA A 44 15.29 7.76 -1.42
CA ALA A 44 15.42 8.83 -0.43
C ALA A 44 16.87 8.98 0.04
N ALA A 45 17.55 7.85 0.29
CA ALA A 45 18.95 7.83 0.68
C ALA A 45 19.88 8.32 -0.44
N GLU A 46 19.71 7.84 -1.68
CA GLU A 46 20.48 8.28 -2.85
C GLU A 46 20.37 9.80 -3.05
N GLN A 47 19.18 10.38 -2.88
CA GLN A 47 18.94 11.81 -3.02
C GLN A 47 19.52 12.66 -1.87
N ALA A 48 19.73 12.08 -0.69
CA ALA A 48 20.30 12.77 0.46
C ALA A 48 21.84 12.88 0.38
N LEU A 49 22.50 11.91 -0.27
CA LEU A 49 23.97 11.80 -0.30
C LEU A 49 24.72 13.06 -0.79
N PRO A 50 24.31 13.75 -1.88
CA PRO A 50 25.05 14.91 -2.36
C PRO A 50 25.07 16.04 -1.33
N VAL A 51 23.93 16.30 -0.68
CA VAL A 51 23.79 17.37 0.31
C VAL A 51 24.53 17.04 1.60
N LEU A 52 24.51 15.77 2.03
CA LEU A 52 25.27 15.32 3.19
C LEU A 52 26.78 15.43 2.96
N ARG A 53 27.28 15.08 1.77
CA ARG A 53 28.69 15.28 1.40
C ARG A 53 29.06 16.76 1.42
N GLN A 54 28.21 17.62 0.87
CA GLN A 54 28.46 19.06 0.88
C GLN A 54 28.53 19.63 2.31
N ALA A 55 27.72 19.12 3.24
CA ALA A 55 27.74 19.53 4.64
C ALA A 55 28.97 19.04 5.42
N VAL A 56 29.73 18.06 4.91
CA VAL A 56 31.02 17.64 5.50
C VAL A 56 32.10 18.67 5.20
N ASP A 57 32.10 19.21 3.97
CA ASP A 57 33.13 20.11 3.48
C ASP A 57 32.79 21.59 3.68
N ASN A 58 31.56 21.90 4.13
CA ASN A 58 31.06 23.27 4.22
C ASN A 58 30.11 23.47 5.43
N ASP A 59 30.45 24.44 6.28
CA ASP A 59 29.69 24.86 7.46
C ASP A 59 28.57 25.89 7.16
N ASP A 60 28.29 26.18 5.89
CA ASP A 60 27.23 27.07 5.48
C ASP A 60 25.89 26.66 6.10
N HIS A 61 25.25 27.61 6.80
CA HIS A 61 24.00 27.36 7.51
C HIS A 61 22.89 26.84 6.58
N SER A 62 22.86 27.29 5.32
CA SER A 62 21.91 26.83 4.31
C SER A 62 22.14 25.37 3.90
N VAL A 63 23.40 24.95 3.76
CA VAL A 63 23.81 23.57 3.45
C VAL A 63 23.50 22.66 4.63
N THR A 64 23.82 23.09 5.85
CA THR A 64 23.50 22.40 7.10
C THR A 64 21.99 22.17 7.23
N LEU A 65 21.17 23.20 6.99
CA LEU A 65 19.72 23.09 7.05
C LEU A 65 19.16 22.14 5.96
N ALA A 66 19.72 22.17 4.75
CA ALA A 66 19.34 21.26 3.68
C ALA A 66 19.71 19.80 4.02
N ALA A 67 20.87 19.58 4.63
CA ALA A 67 21.33 18.27 5.11
C ALA A 67 20.41 17.73 6.21
N GLN A 68 20.05 18.56 7.19
CA GLN A 68 19.07 18.20 8.23
C GLN A 68 17.72 17.78 7.63
N ARG A 69 17.21 18.55 6.65
CA ARG A 69 15.94 18.21 5.98
C ARG A 69 16.02 16.88 5.24
N ARG A 70 17.10 16.64 4.50
CA ARG A 70 17.29 15.38 3.77
C ARG A 70 17.42 14.18 4.71
N LEU A 71 18.14 14.34 5.82
CA LEU A 71 18.23 13.31 6.86
C LEU A 71 16.86 13.02 7.48
N GLY A 72 16.04 14.06 7.70
CA GLY A 72 14.68 13.95 8.20
C GLY A 72 13.77 13.12 7.29
N VAL A 73 13.86 13.32 5.97
CA VAL A 73 13.10 12.54 4.97
C VAL A 73 13.49 11.06 5.01
N VAL A 74 14.79 10.75 5.05
CA VAL A 74 15.25 9.35 5.15
C VAL A 74 14.73 8.70 6.43
N LEU A 75 14.81 9.41 7.56
CA LEU A 75 14.33 8.94 8.84
C LEU A 75 12.80 8.72 8.84
N GLU A 76 12.01 9.58 8.20
CA GLU A 76 10.56 9.40 8.05
C GLU A 76 10.22 8.10 7.30
N VAL A 77 10.89 7.84 6.18
CA VAL A 77 10.69 6.59 5.42
C VAL A 77 11.08 5.36 6.26
N VAL A 78 12.18 5.44 7.01
CA VAL A 78 12.59 4.36 7.94
C VAL A 78 11.54 4.17 9.05
N HIS A 79 10.99 5.25 9.61
CA HIS A 79 9.91 5.18 10.59
C HIS A 79 8.69 4.46 10.03
N ASP A 80 8.24 4.84 8.84
CA ASP A 80 7.08 4.21 8.18
C ASP A 80 7.27 2.72 7.90
N LEU A 81 8.51 2.31 7.59
CA LEU A 81 8.87 0.90 7.40
C LEU A 81 9.01 0.13 8.71
N SER A 82 9.41 0.80 9.80
CA SER A 82 9.57 0.20 11.14
C SER A 82 8.28 0.18 11.95
N ALA A 83 7.30 1.01 11.58
CA ALA A 83 6.05 1.13 12.29
C ALA A 83 5.26 -0.18 12.21
N PRO A 84 4.76 -0.70 13.34
CA PRO A 84 3.82 -1.82 13.32
C PRO A 84 2.62 -1.45 12.45
N ARG A 85 2.40 -2.20 11.38
CA ARG A 85 1.31 -1.94 10.43
C ARG A 85 -0.03 -2.39 11.04
N PHE A 86 -0.50 -1.69 12.06
CA PHE A 86 -1.86 -1.82 12.54
C PHE A 86 -2.79 -1.06 11.58
N GLY A 87 -3.69 -1.79 10.91
CA GLY A 87 -4.86 -1.20 10.27
C GLY A 87 -4.66 -0.42 8.95
N ARG A 88 -3.55 -0.58 8.21
CA ARG A 88 -3.45 -0.01 6.84
C ARG A 88 -3.58 -1.09 5.76
N ARG A 89 -4.49 -0.83 4.82
CA ARG A 89 -4.84 -1.58 3.61
C ARG A 89 -3.65 -1.75 2.64
N ASN A 90 -2.61 -2.46 3.06
CA ASN A 90 -1.67 -3.16 2.19
C ASN A 90 -1.78 -4.67 2.44
N ALA A 91 -3.00 -5.15 2.71
CA ALA A 91 -3.30 -6.50 2.26
C ALA A 91 -3.07 -6.46 0.75
N MET A 92 -2.22 -7.35 0.23
CA MET A 92 -2.26 -7.72 -1.20
C MET A 92 -3.73 -7.68 -1.62
N PRO A 93 -4.11 -7.09 -2.78
CA PRO A 93 -5.52 -7.06 -3.19
C PRO A 93 -6.04 -8.47 -3.00
N LYS A 94 -6.91 -8.65 -1.99
CA LYS A 94 -7.41 -9.96 -1.62
C LYS A 94 -7.92 -10.48 -2.95
N GLN A 95 -7.32 -11.55 -3.48
CA GLN A 95 -7.77 -12.10 -4.75
C GLN A 95 -9.24 -12.39 -4.53
N MET A 96 -10.10 -11.53 -5.06
CA MET A 96 -11.52 -11.61 -4.79
C MET A 96 -11.92 -12.97 -5.34
N SER A 97 -12.40 -13.82 -4.45
CA SER A 97 -12.92 -15.13 -4.87
C SER A 97 -13.98 -14.87 -5.95
N ARG A 98 -14.21 -15.83 -6.85
CA ARG A 98 -15.28 -15.72 -7.85
C ARG A 98 -16.62 -15.37 -7.19
N GLU A 99 -16.84 -15.83 -5.96
CA GLU A 99 -18.00 -15.47 -5.15
C GLU A 99 -18.01 -14.00 -4.70
N ASP A 100 -16.87 -13.43 -4.29
CA ASP A 100 -16.80 -12.02 -3.85
C ASP A 100 -17.10 -11.07 -5.01
N ARG A 101 -16.65 -11.42 -6.22
CA ARG A 101 -17.00 -10.69 -7.45
C ARG A 101 -18.48 -10.81 -7.78
N ALA A 102 -19.06 -12.01 -7.63
CA ALA A 102 -20.48 -12.22 -7.85
C ALA A 102 -21.35 -11.42 -6.84
N ARG A 103 -20.90 -11.33 -5.58
CA ARG A 103 -21.55 -10.49 -4.56
C ARG A 103 -21.48 -9.00 -4.94
N GLU A 104 -20.33 -8.52 -5.42
CA GLU A 104 -20.17 -7.13 -5.86
C GLU A 104 -21.10 -6.79 -7.05
N VAL A 105 -21.16 -7.66 -8.05
CA VAL A 105 -22.04 -7.50 -9.23
C VAL A 105 -23.52 -7.41 -8.84
N LEU A 106 -23.94 -8.12 -7.78
CA LEU A 106 -25.31 -8.06 -7.25
C LEU A 106 -25.52 -6.99 -6.16
N GLY A 107 -24.48 -6.25 -5.78
CA GLY A 107 -24.53 -5.25 -4.71
C GLY A 107 -24.75 -5.85 -3.31
N LEU A 108 -24.26 -7.07 -3.08
CA LEU A 108 -24.42 -7.82 -1.83
C LEU A 108 -23.22 -7.60 -0.88
N PRO A 109 -23.44 -7.63 0.45
CA PRO A 109 -22.37 -7.49 1.43
C PRO A 109 -21.40 -8.69 1.37
N LEU A 110 -20.10 -8.41 1.43
CA LEU A 110 -19.04 -9.43 1.32
C LEU A 110 -18.80 -10.23 2.62
N ALA A 111 -19.25 -9.70 3.76
CA ALA A 111 -18.89 -10.24 5.09
C ALA A 111 -20.03 -11.00 5.78
N VAL A 112 -21.18 -11.18 5.12
CA VAL A 112 -22.40 -11.74 5.73
C VAL A 112 -22.78 -13.05 5.04
N GLN A 113 -23.30 -14.01 5.81
CA GLN A 113 -23.93 -15.20 5.25
C GLN A 113 -25.23 -14.80 4.53
N LEU A 114 -25.31 -15.10 3.25
CA LEU A 114 -26.46 -14.77 2.41
C LEU A 114 -27.30 -16.02 2.17
N THR A 115 -28.62 -15.88 2.24
CA THR A 115 -29.54 -16.95 1.85
C THR A 115 -29.83 -16.90 0.35
N CYS A 116 -30.31 -18.01 -0.22
CA CYS A 116 -30.75 -18.06 -1.62
C CYS A 116 -31.84 -17.02 -1.92
N GLU A 117 -32.69 -16.69 -0.94
CA GLU A 117 -33.72 -15.66 -1.09
C GLU A 117 -33.13 -14.25 -1.20
N ASP A 118 -32.11 -13.95 -0.39
CA ASP A 118 -31.41 -12.66 -0.43
C ASP A 118 -30.72 -12.43 -1.78
N ILE A 119 -30.06 -13.48 -2.29
CA ILE A 119 -29.39 -13.47 -3.60
C ILE A 119 -30.43 -13.23 -4.72
N ASN A 120 -31.56 -13.93 -4.69
CA ASN A 120 -32.64 -13.76 -5.66
C ASN A 120 -33.35 -12.40 -5.57
N GLN A 121 -33.43 -11.82 -4.37
CA GLN A 121 -33.99 -10.49 -4.17
C GLN A 121 -33.05 -9.42 -4.75
N ALA A 122 -31.74 -9.53 -4.49
CA ALA A 122 -30.73 -8.63 -5.04
C ALA A 122 -30.68 -8.72 -6.57
N TYR A 123 -30.69 -9.93 -7.14
CA TYR A 123 -30.78 -10.14 -8.59
C TYR A 123 -32.01 -9.43 -9.19
N ARG A 124 -33.21 -9.61 -8.62
CA ARG A 124 -34.42 -8.95 -9.12
C ARG A 124 -34.36 -7.42 -9.04
N ARG A 125 -33.67 -6.86 -8.03
CA ARG A 125 -33.47 -5.40 -7.93
C ARG A 125 -32.49 -4.91 -8.99
N ALA A 126 -31.35 -5.57 -9.15
CA ALA A 126 -30.33 -5.22 -10.14
C ALA A 126 -30.84 -5.37 -11.58
N ALA A 127 -31.53 -6.48 -11.87
CA ALA A 127 -32.14 -6.77 -13.17
C ALA A 127 -33.17 -5.71 -13.58
N LYS A 128 -33.94 -5.15 -12.64
CA LYS A 128 -34.90 -4.08 -12.93
C LYS A 128 -34.25 -2.77 -13.38
N GLY A 129 -33.02 -2.50 -12.91
CA GLY A 129 -32.24 -1.33 -13.29
C GLY A 129 -31.39 -1.53 -14.55
N MET A 130 -30.96 -2.77 -14.81
CA MET A 130 -30.07 -3.12 -15.93
C MET A 130 -30.80 -3.68 -17.17
N HIS A 131 -32.14 -3.72 -17.16
CA HIS A 131 -32.91 -4.30 -18.27
C HIS A 131 -32.70 -3.51 -19.58
N PRO A 132 -32.40 -4.17 -20.71
CA PRO A 132 -32.14 -3.48 -21.99
C PRO A 132 -33.32 -2.62 -22.46
N ASP A 133 -34.55 -3.05 -22.22
CA ASP A 133 -35.76 -2.26 -22.55
C ASP A 133 -35.88 -0.96 -21.74
N ARG A 134 -35.06 -0.75 -20.71
CA ARG A 134 -35.00 0.48 -19.90
C ARG A 134 -33.69 1.26 -20.09
N GLY A 135 -32.96 0.98 -21.17
CA GLY A 135 -31.67 1.59 -21.48
C GLY A 135 -30.47 0.91 -20.80
N GLY A 136 -30.66 -0.30 -20.28
CA GLY A 136 -29.59 -1.12 -19.72
C GLY A 136 -28.77 -1.86 -20.79
N SER A 137 -27.67 -2.48 -20.37
CA SER A 137 -26.81 -3.28 -21.27
C SER A 137 -27.24 -4.75 -21.25
N ALA A 138 -27.44 -5.35 -22.42
CA ALA A 138 -27.68 -6.80 -22.56
C ALA A 138 -26.52 -7.61 -21.94
N GLN A 139 -25.28 -7.15 -22.11
CA GLN A 139 -24.11 -7.78 -21.47
C GLN A 139 -24.17 -7.67 -19.94
N GLY A 140 -24.60 -6.51 -19.42
CA GLY A 140 -24.79 -6.33 -17.98
C GLY A 140 -25.86 -7.25 -17.39
N PHE A 141 -26.89 -7.60 -18.17
CA PHE A 141 -27.90 -8.57 -17.74
C PHE A 141 -27.36 -10.00 -17.71
N ILE A 142 -26.53 -10.39 -18.68
CA ILE A 142 -25.86 -11.69 -18.72
C ILE A 142 -24.93 -11.85 -17.50
N ASP A 143 -24.16 -10.81 -17.18
CA ASP A 143 -23.22 -10.82 -16.06
C ASP A 143 -23.95 -10.95 -14.70
N LEU A 144 -25.12 -10.32 -14.55
CA LEU A 144 -25.98 -10.45 -13.36
C LEU A 144 -26.53 -11.88 -13.19
N ALA A 145 -26.94 -12.52 -14.28
CA ALA A 145 -27.43 -13.89 -14.26
C ALA A 145 -26.31 -14.89 -13.87
N ALA A 146 -25.13 -14.73 -14.46
CA ALA A 146 -23.95 -15.54 -14.12
C ALA A 146 -23.53 -15.38 -12.65
N ALA A 147 -23.55 -14.15 -12.12
CA ALA A 147 -23.26 -13.88 -10.72
C ALA A 147 -24.26 -14.56 -9.75
N ARG A 148 -25.55 -14.55 -10.08
CA ARG A 148 -26.57 -15.24 -9.30
C ARG A 148 -26.31 -16.76 -9.27
N ASP A 149 -26.07 -17.35 -10.43
CA ASP A 149 -25.92 -18.80 -10.55
C ASP A 149 -24.67 -19.30 -9.82
N LEU A 150 -23.57 -18.53 -9.85
CA LEU A 150 -22.35 -18.77 -9.07
C LEU A 150 -22.60 -18.81 -7.55
N LEU A 151 -23.48 -17.95 -7.03
CA LEU A 151 -23.76 -17.86 -5.59
C LEU A 151 -24.79 -18.88 -5.10
N ILE A 152 -25.71 -19.32 -5.98
CA ILE A 152 -26.70 -20.36 -5.66
C ILE A 152 -26.09 -21.76 -5.79
N HIS A 153 -25.15 -21.96 -6.70
CA HIS A 153 -24.51 -23.25 -6.96
C HIS A 153 -22.98 -23.18 -6.79
N PRO A 154 -22.47 -22.96 -5.55
CA PRO A 154 -21.04 -22.86 -5.29
C PRO A 154 -20.25 -24.15 -5.64
N GLY A 155 -20.95 -25.29 -5.82
CA GLY A 155 -20.36 -26.58 -6.23
C GLY A 155 -20.29 -26.86 -7.74
N ALA A 156 -20.91 -26.04 -8.60
CA ALA A 156 -20.96 -26.31 -10.05
C ALA A 156 -19.68 -25.89 -10.81
N HIS A 157 -18.78 -25.16 -10.17
CA HIS A 157 -17.52 -24.66 -10.76
C HIS A 157 -16.27 -25.15 -10.04
N LYS A 158 -16.35 -26.31 -9.37
CA LYS A 158 -15.19 -26.95 -8.73
C LYS A 158 -14.39 -27.86 -9.66
N ASP A 159 -14.89 -28.13 -10.87
CA ASP A 159 -14.23 -28.98 -11.87
C ASP A 159 -14.19 -28.28 -13.24
N ALA A 160 -13.16 -27.46 -13.47
CA ALA A 160 -12.62 -27.10 -14.79
C ALA A 160 -11.26 -26.41 -14.64
#